data_AF-A0A836UA67-F1
#
_entry.id   AF-A0A836UA67-F1
#
_cell.length_a   1.000
_cell.length_b   1.000
_cell.length_c   1.000
_cell.angle_alpha   90.00
_cell.angle_beta   90.00
_cell.angle_gamma   90.00
#
_symmetry.space_group_name_H-M   'P 1'
#
loop_
_entity.id
_entity.type
_entity.pdbx_description
1 polymer ?
#
loop_
_entity_poly.entity_id
_entity_poly.type
_entity_poly.pdbx_seq_one_letter_code
_entity_poly.pdbx_strand_id
1 'polypeptide(L)'
;MELELSQDGDASDVEAHVTLLAQLDQSLRADDGTEWILGEKDVVVEGSDGGWIEQGGWHLSLPAGSRCTWPVLSHDPYRKDGQATLDKARIVVTVPLPDDLPRRLTLTVS
;
A
#
# COMPACT_ATOMS: atom_id res chain seq x y z
N MET A 1 -6.35 -8.80 -11.55
CA MET A 1 -6.13 -7.47 -12.17
C MET A 1 -4.64 -7.20 -12.16
N GLU A 2 -4.08 -6.72 -13.27
CA GLU A 2 -2.68 -6.31 -13.35
C GLU A 2 -2.62 -4.78 -13.46
N LEU A 3 -1.70 -4.17 -12.72
CA LEU A 3 -1.41 -2.74 -12.74
C LEU A 3 0.02 -2.60 -13.27
N GLU A 4 0.16 -1.92 -14.40
CA GLU A 4 1.45 -1.50 -14.93
C GLU A 4 1.63 -0.01 -14.67
N LEU A 5 2.77 0.36 -14.08
CA LEU A 5 3.11 1.71 -13.66
C LEU A 5 4.44 2.07 -14.31
N SER A 6 4.46 3.13 -15.08
CA SER A 6 5.67 3.68 -15.71
C SER A 6 5.64 5.19 -15.63
N GLN A 7 6.82 5.79 -15.77
CA GLN A 7 6.94 7.22 -16.04
C GLN A 7 7.42 7.42 -17.47
N ASP A 8 7.16 8.61 -18.00
CA ASP A 8 7.70 9.10 -19.27
C ASP A 8 8.43 10.41 -18.96
N GLY A 9 9.76 10.38 -19.06
CA GLY A 9 10.65 11.52 -18.79
C GLY A 9 11.65 11.30 -17.65
N ASP A 10 12.51 12.29 -17.44
CA ASP A 10 13.74 12.15 -16.64
C ASP A 10 13.59 12.54 -15.16
N ALA A 11 12.37 12.48 -14.61
CA ALA A 11 12.14 12.82 -13.21
C ALA A 11 12.68 11.71 -12.29
N SER A 12 13.53 12.07 -11.32
CA SER A 12 14.21 11.08 -10.46
C SER A 12 13.40 10.65 -9.23
N ASP A 13 12.39 11.44 -8.83
CA ASP A 13 11.71 11.31 -7.54
C ASP A 13 10.20 11.12 -7.72
N VAL A 14 9.80 10.21 -8.63
CA VAL A 14 8.40 9.88 -8.88
C VAL A 14 8.02 8.59 -8.16
N GLU A 15 6.94 8.66 -7.40
CA GLU A 15 6.34 7.51 -6.72
C GLU A 15 4.87 7.37 -7.13
N ALA A 16 4.46 6.14 -7.41
CA ALA A 16 3.07 5.78 -7.60
C ALA A 16 2.50 5.22 -6.30
N HIS A 17 1.26 5.59 -5.99
CA HIS A 17 0.55 5.09 -4.81
C HIS A 17 -0.65 4.23 -5.23
N VAL A 18 -0.69 2.99 -4.74
CA VAL A 18 -1.88 2.14 -4.78
C VAL A 18 -2.54 2.18 -3.41
N THR A 19 -3.78 2.63 -3.37
CA THR A 19 -4.55 2.79 -2.13
C THR A 19 -5.61 1.72 -2.01
N LEU A 20 -5.61 1.01 -0.89
CA LEU A 20 -6.58 -0.03 -0.56
C LEU A 20 -7.38 0.36 0.70
N LEU A 21 -8.64 -0.06 0.72
CA LEU A 21 -9.50 0.09 1.88
C LEU A 21 -9.19 -1.03 2.88
N ALA A 22 -8.87 -0.66 4.11
CA ALA A 22 -8.67 -1.63 5.18
C ALA A 22 -9.99 -2.13 5.76
N GLN A 23 -9.98 -3.38 6.22
CA GLN A 23 -11.01 -3.96 7.08
C GLN A 23 -10.43 -4.08 8.51
N LEU A 24 -10.78 -3.16 9.42
CA LEU A 24 -10.11 -2.98 10.72
C LEU A 24 -10.17 -4.20 11.66
N ASP A 25 -11.10 -5.13 11.42
CA ASP A 25 -11.26 -6.36 12.18
C ASP A 25 -10.55 -7.57 11.56
N GLN A 26 -9.82 -7.35 10.46
CA GLN A 26 -9.09 -8.39 9.76
C GLN A 26 -7.60 -8.12 9.73
N SER A 27 -6.82 -9.20 9.75
CA SER A 27 -5.38 -9.09 9.72
C SER A 27 -4.85 -8.83 8.32
N LEU A 28 -3.91 -7.89 8.23
CA LEU A 28 -2.99 -7.79 7.09
C LEU A 28 -1.91 -8.86 7.27
N ARG A 29 -1.66 -9.65 6.23
CA ARG A 29 -0.62 -10.70 6.23
C ARG A 29 0.42 -10.39 5.15
N ALA A 30 1.66 -10.79 5.38
CA ALA A 30 2.76 -10.65 4.43
C ALA A 30 3.41 -12.01 4.08
N ASP A 31 4.27 -12.01 3.06
CA ASP A 31 4.95 -13.19 2.52
C ASP A 31 5.89 -13.91 3.50
N ASP A 32 6.42 -13.19 4.47
CA ASP A 32 7.27 -13.75 5.52
C ASP A 32 6.48 -14.47 6.64
N GLY A 33 5.15 -14.51 6.52
CA GLY A 33 4.24 -15.10 7.49
C GLY A 33 3.84 -14.17 8.63
N THR A 34 4.33 -12.92 8.65
CA THR A 34 3.93 -11.92 9.64
C THR A 34 2.49 -11.48 9.43
N GLU A 35 1.80 -11.22 10.53
CA GLU A 35 0.37 -10.87 10.55
C GLU A 35 0.10 -9.73 11.55
N TRP A 36 -0.66 -8.73 11.11
CA TRP A 36 -1.03 -7.55 11.90
C TRP A 36 -2.53 -7.35 11.90
N ILE A 37 -3.16 -7.33 13.08
CA ILE A 37 -4.51 -6.79 13.24
C ILE A 37 -4.43 -5.27 13.06
N LEU A 38 -5.09 -4.73 12.04
CA LEU A 38 -4.98 -3.32 11.69
C LEU A 38 -5.70 -2.43 12.71
N GLY A 39 -4.91 -1.68 13.48
CA GLY A 39 -5.38 -0.72 14.48
C GLY A 39 -4.70 0.63 14.31
N GLU A 40 -4.58 1.38 15.41
CA GLU A 40 -3.88 2.69 15.43
C GLU A 40 -2.36 2.57 15.28
N LYS A 41 -1.80 1.36 15.47
CA LYS A 41 -0.36 1.16 15.38
C LYS A 41 0.10 1.14 13.92
N ASP A 42 1.21 1.82 13.69
CA ASP A 42 1.87 1.83 12.40
C ASP A 42 2.34 0.42 12.02
N VAL A 43 2.08 0.07 10.76
CA VAL A 43 2.56 -1.13 10.09
C VAL A 43 3.29 -0.68 8.83
N VAL A 44 4.52 -1.15 8.69
CA VAL A 44 5.33 -0.94 7.50
C VAL A 44 5.81 -2.30 7.02
N VAL A 45 5.52 -2.62 5.75
CA VAL A 45 6.01 -3.83 5.09
C VAL A 45 6.84 -3.39 3.90
N GLU A 46 8.12 -3.75 3.90
CA GLU A 46 9.02 -3.51 2.77
C GLU A 46 8.84 -4.62 1.74
N GLY A 47 8.80 -4.25 0.47
CA GLY A 47 8.65 -5.19 -0.63
C GLY A 47 9.92 -6.00 -0.87
N SER A 48 9.72 -7.22 -1.35
CA SER A 48 10.77 -8.21 -1.61
C SER A 48 10.56 -8.89 -2.97
N ASP A 49 11.54 -9.64 -3.44
CA ASP A 49 11.37 -10.45 -4.66
C ASP A 49 10.34 -11.56 -4.41
N GLY A 50 9.18 -11.44 -5.05
CA GLY A 50 8.04 -12.34 -4.80
C GLY A 50 7.21 -12.00 -3.56
N GLY A 51 7.49 -10.85 -2.93
CA GLY A 51 6.75 -10.36 -1.77
C GLY A 51 5.27 -10.09 -2.07
N TRP A 52 4.45 -10.15 -1.04
CA TRP A 52 3.02 -9.90 -1.15
C TRP A 52 2.41 -9.46 0.18
N ILE A 53 1.26 -8.82 0.09
CA ILE A 53 0.38 -8.55 1.22
C ILE A 53 -1.06 -8.95 0.88
N GLU A 54 -1.82 -9.39 1.88
CA GLU A 54 -3.24 -9.73 1.72
C GLU A 54 -4.07 -9.31 2.93
N GLN A 55 -5.33 -9.00 2.68
CA GLN A 55 -6.36 -8.77 3.70
C GLN A 55 -7.73 -8.90 3.01
N GLY A 56 -8.78 -9.32 3.72
CA GLY A 56 -10.12 -8.98 3.24
C GLY A 56 -10.53 -9.59 1.91
N GLY A 57 -9.96 -10.74 1.54
CA GLY A 57 -10.20 -11.41 0.27
C GLY A 57 -9.46 -10.81 -0.93
N TRP A 58 -8.55 -9.86 -0.72
CA TRP A 58 -7.63 -9.40 -1.76
C TRP A 58 -6.19 -9.78 -1.43
N HIS A 59 -5.40 -10.00 -2.48
CA HIS A 59 -3.97 -10.31 -2.41
C HIS A 59 -3.23 -9.43 -3.44
N LEU A 60 -2.22 -8.69 -3.00
CA LEU A 60 -1.44 -7.76 -3.82
C LEU A 60 0.04 -8.14 -3.79
N SER A 61 0.67 -8.29 -4.96
CA SER A 61 2.13 -8.42 -5.02
C SER A 61 2.81 -7.15 -4.51
N LEU A 62 3.89 -7.31 -3.74
CA LEU A 62 4.67 -6.23 -3.15
C LEU A 62 6.15 -6.38 -3.56
N PRO A 63 6.52 -5.98 -4.79
CA PRO A 63 7.85 -6.20 -5.34
C PRO A 63 8.94 -5.41 -4.61
N ALA A 64 10.19 -5.83 -4.77
CA ALA A 64 11.35 -5.16 -4.18
C ALA A 64 11.38 -3.64 -4.46
N GLY A 65 11.63 -2.87 -3.40
CA GLY A 65 11.67 -1.40 -3.43
C GLY A 65 10.31 -0.73 -3.29
N SER A 66 9.20 -1.47 -3.30
CA SER A 66 7.91 -0.94 -2.87
C SER A 66 7.76 -0.99 -1.35
N ARG A 67 6.83 -0.22 -0.80
CA ARG A 67 6.55 -0.19 0.64
C ARG A 67 5.06 -0.08 0.90
N CYS A 68 4.53 -0.96 1.73
CA CYS A 68 3.18 -0.85 2.28
C CYS A 68 3.22 -0.09 3.60
N THR A 69 2.31 0.86 3.77
CA THR A 69 2.15 1.64 5.00
C THR A 69 0.70 1.67 5.46
N TRP A 70 0.51 1.53 6.76
CA TRP A 70 -0.74 1.68 7.47
C TRP A 70 -0.45 2.28 8.86
N PRO A 71 -1.38 3.05 9.46
CA PRO A 71 -2.51 3.72 8.83
C PRO A 71 -2.06 4.99 8.11
N VAL A 72 -2.43 5.17 6.85
CA VAL A 72 -2.31 6.48 6.19
C VAL A 72 -3.62 7.24 6.37
N LEU A 73 -3.58 8.30 7.18
CA LEU A 73 -4.71 9.21 7.40
C LEU A 73 -4.71 10.28 6.32
N SER A 74 -5.73 10.30 5.48
CA SER A 74 -5.98 11.43 4.57
C SER A 74 -6.36 12.68 5.38
N HIS A 75 -5.89 13.84 4.96
CA HIS A 75 -6.28 15.12 5.56
C HIS A 75 -7.81 15.31 5.51
N ASP A 76 -8.45 15.60 6.64
CA ASP A 76 -9.89 15.93 6.72
C ASP A 76 -10.05 17.45 6.96
N PRO A 77 -10.39 18.24 5.93
CA PRO A 77 -10.47 19.69 6.03
C PRO A 77 -11.67 20.20 6.84
N TYR A 78 -12.58 19.32 7.29
CA TYR A 78 -13.81 19.69 8.00
C TYR A 78 -13.77 19.38 9.51
N ARG A 79 -12.67 18.82 10.02
CA ARG A 79 -12.47 18.59 11.46
C ARG A 79 -11.58 19.68 12.06
N LYS A 80 -12.02 20.21 13.22
CA LYS A 80 -11.37 21.31 13.95
C LYS A 80 -9.88 21.05 14.27
N ASP A 81 -9.49 19.78 14.37
CA ASP A 81 -8.12 19.32 14.68
C ASP A 81 -7.46 18.57 13.49
N GLY A 82 -8.11 18.52 12.33
CA GLY A 82 -7.55 18.01 11.05
C GLY A 82 -7.32 16.50 10.90
N GLN A 83 -7.42 15.71 11.98
CA GLN A 83 -7.18 14.27 11.92
C GLN A 83 -8.43 13.48 11.53
N ALA A 84 -8.32 12.70 10.45
CA ALA A 84 -9.32 11.70 10.06
C ALA A 84 -9.33 10.54 11.08
N THR A 85 -10.50 9.94 11.30
CA THR A 85 -10.66 8.76 12.17
C THR A 85 -10.14 7.49 11.49
N LEU A 86 -9.79 6.46 12.27
CA LEU A 86 -9.16 5.23 11.76
C LEU A 86 -10.00 4.50 10.69
N ASP A 87 -11.34 4.65 10.69
CA ASP A 87 -12.22 4.12 9.64
C ASP A 87 -12.02 4.79 8.26
N LYS A 88 -11.35 5.94 8.23
CA LYS A 88 -10.95 6.65 7.00
C LYS A 88 -9.51 6.39 6.61
N ALA A 89 -8.73 5.71 7.45
CA ALA A 89 -7.37 5.33 7.13
C ALA A 89 -7.32 4.42 5.89
N ARG A 90 -6.15 4.40 5.26
CA ARG A 90 -5.87 3.65 4.05
C ARG A 90 -4.62 2.82 4.22
N ILE A 91 -4.62 1.66 3.57
CA ILE A 91 -3.39 0.93 3.27
C ILE A 91 -2.84 1.57 1.99
N VAL A 92 -1.61 2.07 2.04
CA VAL A 92 -0.96 2.68 0.88
C VAL A 92 0.30 1.91 0.53
N VAL A 93 0.33 1.38 -0.69
CA VAL A 93 1.53 0.81 -1.29
C VAL A 93 2.19 1.87 -2.15
N THR A 94 3.38 2.27 -1.76
CA THR A 94 4.26 3.20 -2.49
C THR A 94 5.19 2.40 -3.39
N VAL A 95 5.23 2.77 -4.67
CA VAL A 95 6.08 2.14 -5.69
C VAL A 95 6.94 3.22 -6.34
N PRO A 96 8.25 3.22 -6.09
CA PRO A 96 9.19 4.09 -6.80
C PRO A 96 9.21 3.74 -8.29
N LEU A 97 9.19 4.79 -9.13
CA LEU A 97 9.32 4.69 -10.58
C LEU A 97 10.68 5.28 -11.01
N PRO A 98 11.80 4.56 -10.83
CA PRO A 98 13.08 5.01 -11.36
C PRO A 98 13.13 4.76 -12.87
N ASP A 99 13.43 5.80 -13.64
CA ASP A 99 13.59 5.79 -15.10
C ASP A 99 12.39 5.19 -15.86
N ASP A 100 12.60 4.82 -17.14
CA ASP A 100 11.56 4.28 -18.03
C ASP A 100 11.23 2.80 -17.78
N LEU A 101 11.64 2.22 -16.64
CA LEU A 101 11.40 0.79 -16.37
C LEU A 101 9.99 0.59 -15.77
N PRO A 102 9.08 -0.13 -16.44
CA PRO A 102 7.75 -0.36 -15.90
C PRO A 102 7.79 -1.23 -14.64
N ARG A 103 7.02 -0.83 -13.64
CA ARG A 103 6.70 -1.61 -12.45
C ARG A 103 5.38 -2.30 -12.65
N ARG A 104 5.28 -3.54 -12.18
CA ARG A 104 4.04 -4.33 -12.27
C ARG A 104 3.60 -4.79 -10.90
N LEU A 105 2.31 -4.63 -10.63
CA LEU A 105 1.63 -5.16 -9.46
C LEU A 105 0.48 -6.06 -9.90
N THR A 106 0.31 -7.18 -9.23
CA THR A 106 -0.81 -8.09 -9.43
C THR A 106 -1.74 -8.02 -8.24
N LEU A 107 -2.99 -7.59 -8.46
CA LEU A 107 -4.07 -7.63 -7.49
C LEU A 107 -5.05 -8.76 -7.83
N THR A 108 -5.23 -9.69 -6.91
CA THR A 108 -6.23 -10.76 -7.00
C THR A 108 -7.32 -10.51 -5.96
N VAL A 109 -8.57 -10.80 -6.32
CA VAL A 109 -9.73 -10.71 -5.41
C VAL A 109 -10.48 -12.03 -5.46
N SER A 110 -10.78 -12.60 -4.30
CA SER A 110 -11.48 -13.88 -4.09
C SER A 110 -12.84 -13.70 -3.44
#